data_AF-A0AAV0C815-F1
#
_entry.id   AF-A0AAV0C815-F1
#
_cell.length_a   1.000
_cell.length_b   1.000
_cell.length_c   1.000
_cell.angle_alpha   90.00
_cell.angle_beta   90.00
_cell.angle_gamma   90.00
#
_symmetry.space_group_name_H-M   'P 1'
#
loop_
_entity.id
_entity.type
_entity.pdbx_description
1 polymer ?
#
loop_
_entity_poly.entity_id
_entity_poly.type
_entity_poly.pdbx_seq_one_letter_code
_entity_poly.pdbx_strand_id
1 'polypeptide(L)' 'MRSKRPSVLLRDYVAHLSPSPSSLSDRTSGHEPRSFKEAMTDSGWRSAMQDEIHALENNHTWDMVPLPHDKK' A
#
# COMPACT_ATOMS: atom_id res chain seq x y z
N MET A 1 8.76 25.31 15.74
CA MET A 1 9.52 24.04 15.66
C MET A 1 8.75 22.95 16.39
N ARG A 2 8.27 21.92 15.69
CA ARG A 2 7.44 20.85 16.29
C ARG A 2 8.37 19.74 16.79
N SER A 3 8.62 19.71 18.09
CA SER A 3 9.44 18.67 18.70
C SER A 3 8.68 17.34 18.68
N LYS A 4 9.14 16.40 17.85
CA LYS A 4 8.57 15.05 17.77
C LYS A 4 9.17 14.23 18.90
N ARG A 5 8.51 14.19 20.06
CA ARG A 5 8.86 13.21 21.10
C ARG A 5 8.35 11.85 20.62
N PRO A 6 9.21 10.84 20.42
CA PRO A 6 8.77 9.51 20.02
C PRO A 6 7.91 8.91 21.14
N SER A 7 6.86 8.17 20.74
CA SER A 7 5.99 7.44 21.67
C SER A 7 6.82 6.49 22.53
N VAL A 8 6.48 6.41 23.82
CA VAL A 8 7.14 5.53 24.80
C VAL A 8 7.11 4.06 24.36
N LEU A 9 6.11 3.69 23.56
CA LEU A 9 5.89 2.34 23.03
C LEU A 9 6.90 1.90 21.96
N LEU A 10 7.74 2.81 21.47
CA LEU A 10 8.71 2.52 20.41
C LEU A 10 10.15 2.41 20.92
N ARG A 11 10.38 2.50 22.24
CA ARG A 11 11.74 2.57 22.82
C ARG A 11 12.59 1.33 22.55
N ASP A 12 11.96 0.16 22.54
CA ASP A 12 12.63 -1.12 22.36
C ASP A 12 12.33 -1.75 20.99
N TYR A 13 11.67 -0.99 20.09
CA TYR A 13 11.41 -1.43 18.73
C TYR A 13 12.69 -1.33 17.91
N VAL A 14 13.46 -2.41 17.92
CA VAL A 14 14.64 -2.58 17.05
C VAL A 14 14.14 -3.06 15.70
N ALA A 15 13.91 -2.14 14.77
CA ALA A 15 13.77 -2.52 13.36
C ALA A 15 15.12 -3.08 12.91
N HIS A 16 15.20 -4.38 12.58
CA HIS A 16 16.40 -5.04 12.04
C HIS A 16 16.69 -4.61 10.60
N LEU A 17 16.48 -3.34 10.29
CA LEU A 17 16.83 -2.73 9.04
C LEU A 17 18.35 -2.56 9.07
N SER A 18 19.03 -3.53 8.46
CA SER A 18 20.46 -3.44 8.14
C SER A 18 20.76 -2.04 7.60
N PRO A 19 21.85 -1.38 8.04
CA PRO A 19 22.22 -0.05 7.59
C PRO A 19 22.81 -0.16 6.17
N SER A 20 21.99 -0.52 5.19
CA SER A 20 22.28 -0.26 3.79
C SER A 20 21.64 1.08 3.43
N PRO A 21 22.38 2.03 2.85
CA PRO A 21 21.86 3.35 2.48
C PRO A 21 20.93 3.31 1.26
N SER A 22 20.65 2.14 0.71
CA SER A 22 19.65 1.95 -0.33
C SER A 22 18.28 1.78 0.31
N SER A 23 17.63 2.93 0.51
CA SER A 23 16.20 3.10 0.70
C SER A 23 15.37 1.91 0.16
N LEU A 24 14.44 1.42 0.97
CA LEU A 24 13.36 0.53 0.52
C LEU A 24 12.45 1.16 -0.58
N SER A 25 12.83 2.31 -1.12
CA SER A 25 12.15 3.00 -2.22
C SER A 25 12.56 2.51 -3.61
N ASP A 26 13.44 1.50 -3.72
CA ASP A 26 13.91 0.97 -5.01
C ASP A 26 13.37 -0.45 -5.28
N ARG A 27 12.06 -0.63 -5.16
CA ARG A 27 11.40 -1.88 -5.59
C ARG A 27 10.23 -1.69 -6.54
N THR A 28 10.11 -0.51 -7.13
CA THR A 28 9.34 -0.30 -8.36
C THR A 28 10.29 0.20 -9.43
N SER A 29 11.14 -0.69 -9.97
CA SER A 29 12.02 -0.39 -11.11
C SER A 29 11.24 -0.08 -12.41
N GLY A 30 9.92 0.11 -12.33
CA GLY A 30 9.02 0.44 -13.42
C GLY A 30 8.33 1.78 -13.20
N HIS A 31 7.94 2.44 -14.29
CA HIS A 31 7.12 3.64 -14.28
C HIS A 31 5.82 3.36 -13.50
N GLU A 32 5.58 4.13 -12.43
CA GLU A 32 4.33 4.03 -11.69
C GLU A 32 3.18 4.52 -12.58
N PRO A 33 2.14 3.71 -12.78
CA PRO A 33 1.03 4.07 -13.64
C PRO A 33 0.29 5.26 -13.04
N ARG A 34 0.01 6.26 -13.88
CA ARG A 34 -0.67 7.49 -13.43
C ARG A 34 -2.18 7.41 -13.60
N SER A 35 -2.68 6.31 -14.15
CA SER A 35 -4.09 6.06 -14.35
C SER A 35 -4.41 4.59 -14.18
N PHE A 36 -5.65 4.29 -13.78
CA PHE A 36 -6.15 2.93 -13.71
C PHE A 36 -6.00 2.19 -15.05
N LYS A 37 -6.29 2.86 -16.17
CA LYS A 37 -6.17 2.29 -17.50
C LYS A 37 -4.74 1.85 -17.81
N GLU A 38 -3.74 2.64 -17.41
CA GLU A 38 -2.32 2.31 -17.57
C GLU A 38 -1.93 1.12 -16.67
N ALA A 39 -2.33 1.14 -15.40
CA ALA A 39 -2.06 0.07 -14.45
C ALA A 39 -2.65 -1.28 -14.91
N MET A 40 -3.84 -1.27 -15.49
CA MET A 40 -4.49 -2.48 -16.01
C MET A 40 -3.79 -3.10 -17.21
N THR A 41 -2.89 -2.39 -17.90
CA THR A 41 -2.11 -3.00 -19.00
C THR A 41 -0.95 -3.84 -18.49
N ASP A 42 -0.48 -3.57 -17.27
CA ASP A 42 0.63 -4.25 -16.65
C ASP A 42 0.16 -5.47 -15.83
N SER A 43 0.74 -6.63 -16.13
CA SER A 43 0.39 -7.89 -15.45
C SER A 43 0.77 -7.91 -13.97
N GLY A 44 1.85 -7.23 -13.58
CA GLY A 44 2.30 -7.15 -12.19
C GLY A 44 1.33 -6.33 -11.35
N TRP A 45 0.91 -5.16 -11.85
CA TRP A 45 -0.12 -4.34 -11.19
C TRP A 45 -1.46 -5.06 -11.07
N ARG A 46 -1.87 -5.81 -12.10
CA ARG A 46 -3.08 -6.63 -12.05
C ARG A 46 -3.00 -7.73 -10.99
N SER A 47 -1.88 -8.43 -10.91
CA SER A 47 -1.68 -9.48 -9.89
C SER A 47 -1.72 -8.88 -8.49
N ALA A 48 -0.99 -7.79 -8.26
CA ALA A 48 -0.95 -7.13 -6.97
C ALA A 48 -2.33 -6.62 -6.52
N MET A 49 -3.12 -6.07 -7.45
CA MET A 49 -4.50 -5.64 -7.17
C MET A 49 -5.38 -6.83 -6.79
N GLN A 50 -5.24 -7.98 -7.46
CA GLN A 50 -6.00 -9.18 -7.11
C GLN A 50 -5.62 -9.72 -5.73
N ASP A 51 -4.33 -9.73 -5.39
CA ASP A 51 -3.84 -10.17 -4.09
C ASP A 51 -4.38 -9.28 -2.96
N GLU A 52 -4.42 -7.96 -3.17
CA GLU A 52 -5.01 -7.03 -2.22
C GLU A 52 -6.51 -7.27 -2.06
N ILE A 53 -7.27 -7.44 -3.15
CA ILE A 53 -8.71 -7.76 -3.08
C ILE A 53 -8.95 -9.02 -2.25
N HIS A 54 -8.21 -10.10 -2.51
CA HIS A 54 -8.34 -11.32 -1.72
C HIS A 54 -8.00 -11.11 -0.24
N ALA A 55 -6.99 -10.27 0.07
CA ALA A 55 -6.65 -9.95 1.45
C ALA A 55 -7.79 -9.20 2.15
N LEU A 56 -8.44 -8.26 1.46
CA LEU A 56 -9.59 -7.51 1.98
C LEU A 56 -10.80 -8.41 2.27
N GLU A 57 -11.09 -9.35 1.36
CA GLU A 57 -12.15 -10.35 1.52
C GLU A 57 -11.86 -11.29 2.69
N ASN A 58 -10.64 -11.84 2.75
CA ASN A 58 -10.23 -12.76 3.80
C ASN A 58 -10.29 -12.11 5.19
N ASN A 59 -9.86 -10.86 5.29
CA ASN A 59 -9.87 -10.14 6.55
C ASN A 59 -11.27 -9.64 6.97
N HIS A 60 -12.29 -9.78 6.11
CA HIS A 60 -13.65 -9.23 6.34
C HIS A 60 -13.63 -7.75 6.75
N THR A 61 -12.66 -7.00 6.23
CA THR A 61 -12.51 -5.58 6.58
C THR A 61 -13.32 -4.66 5.67
N TRP A 62 -13.77 -5.15 4.52
CA TRP A 62 -14.41 -4.36 3.46
C TRP A 62 -15.64 -5.11 2.93
N ASP A 63 -16.74 -4.38 2.73
CA ASP A 63 -17.99 -4.89 2.15
C ASP A 63 -18.26 -4.23 0.79
N MET A 64 -18.64 -5.02 -0.22
CA MET A 64 -19.14 -4.48 -1.48
C MET A 64 -20.58 -4.01 -1.32
N VAL A 65 -20.80 -2.69 -1.43
CA VAL A 65 -22.12 -2.08 -1.38
C VAL A 65 -22.56 -1.64 -2.78
N PRO A 66 -23.86 -1.72 -3.10
CA PRO A 66 -24.38 -1.20 -4.36
C PRO A 66 -24.13 0.31 -4.45
N LEU A 67 -23.89 0.80 -5.67
CA LEU A 67 -23.76 2.23 -5.92
C LEU A 67 -25.07 2.93 -5.50
N PRO A 68 -25.01 3.98 -4.66
CA PRO A 68 -26.21 4.74 -4.31
C PRO A 68 -26.85 5.33 -5.55
N HIS A 69 -28.18 5.23 -5.64
CA HIS A 69 -28.96 5.61 -6.83
C HIS A 69 -28.75 7.06 -7.32
N ASP A 70 -28.22 7.93 -6.46
CA ASP A 70 -28.02 9.36 -6.71
C ASP A 70 -26.58 9.71 -7.17
N LYS A 71 -25.76 8.71 -7.49
CA LYS A 71 -24.36 8.92 -7.92
C LYS A 71 -24.15 8.38 -9.33
N LYS A 72 -23.61 9.23 -10.21
CA LYS A 72 -23.14 8.89 -11.56
C LYS A 72 -21.65 9.15 -11.66
#